data_AF-A0A2V4TI30-F1
#
_entry.id   AF-A0A2V4TI30-F1
#
_cell.length_a   1.000
_cell.length_b   1.000
_cell.length_c   1.000
_cell.angle_alpha   90.00
_cell.angle_beta   90.00
_cell.angle_gamma   90.00
#
_symmetry.space_group_name_H-M   'P 1'
#
loop_
_entity.id
_entity.type
_entity.pdbx_description
1 polymer ?
#
loop_
_entity_poly.entity_id
_entity_poly.type
_entity_poly.pdbx_seq_one_letter_code
_entity_poly.pdbx_strand_id
1 'polypeptide(L)'
;MQSRNHWNRVYTTKTPIRVSWFQEPALQSVMLLRQAGLSREAAIIDVGGGASTFVDDLVADGYRNATVLDQAHHTPGGTTQIFIYCMCRKETS
;
A
#
# COMPACT_ATOMS: atom_id res chain seq x y z
N MET A 1 18.19 23.25 12.90
CA MET A 1 17.87 21.94 13.51
C MET A 1 16.41 21.83 14.02
N GLN A 2 15.41 22.44 13.35
CA GLN A 2 14.00 22.37 13.81
C GLN A 2 13.15 21.29 13.12
N SER A 3 13.64 20.67 12.03
CA SER A 3 12.89 19.71 11.22
C SER A 3 12.64 18.38 11.92
N ARG A 4 13.59 17.88 12.73
CA ARG A 4 13.52 16.56 13.38
C ARG A 4 12.35 16.44 14.37
N ASN A 5 12.17 17.46 15.22
CA ASN A 5 11.12 17.47 16.25
C ASN A 5 9.73 17.61 15.65
N HIS A 6 9.61 18.36 14.54
CA HIS A 6 8.34 18.49 13.82
C HIS A 6 7.89 17.15 13.22
N TRP A 7 8.78 16.44 12.52
CA TRP A 7 8.45 15.14 11.91
C TRP A 7 8.20 14.05 12.94
N ASN A 8 9.00 13.97 14.01
CA ASN A 8 8.75 13.02 15.09
C ASN A 8 7.34 13.18 15.67
N ARG A 9 6.86 14.41 15.86
CA ARG A 9 5.50 14.69 16.35
C ARG A 9 4.41 14.24 15.37
N VAL A 10 4.57 14.53 14.09
CA VAL A 10 3.60 14.12 13.05
C VAL A 10 3.43 12.60 12.98
N TYR A 11 4.52 11.83 13.15
CA TYR A 11 4.50 10.37 13.08
C TYR A 11 4.15 9.67 14.40
N THR A 12 4.32 10.33 15.56
CA THR A 12 3.95 9.77 16.87
C THR A 12 2.49 10.04 17.25
N THR A 13 1.88 11.14 16.80
CA THR A 13 0.53 11.55 17.25
C THR A 13 -0.59 11.20 16.26
N LYS A 14 -0.28 10.62 15.10
CA LYS A 14 -1.29 10.19 14.12
C LYS A 14 -1.39 8.68 14.13
N THR A 15 -2.57 8.18 14.48
CA THR A 15 -2.93 6.77 14.29
C THR A 15 -2.69 6.39 12.82
N PRO A 16 -2.15 5.19 12.50
CA PRO A 16 -1.82 4.77 11.12
C PRO A 16 -2.99 4.89 10.12
N ILE A 17 -4.23 4.87 10.63
CA ILE A 17 -5.50 5.09 9.92
C ILE A 17 -5.80 6.55 9.53
N ARG A 18 -4.93 7.54 9.84
CA ARG A 18 -5.16 8.98 9.60
C ARG A 18 -4.01 9.70 8.90
N VAL A 19 -3.37 9.03 7.94
CA VAL A 19 -2.53 9.71 6.94
C VAL A 19 -3.33 9.96 5.66
N SER A 20 -3.05 11.05 4.95
CA SER A 20 -3.78 11.44 3.74
C SER A 20 -3.70 10.44 2.57
N TRP A 21 -2.85 9.42 2.71
CA TRP A 21 -2.61 8.37 1.72
C TRP A 21 -3.34 7.06 2.06
N PHE A 22 -4.06 6.99 3.20
CA PHE A 22 -4.91 5.85 3.54
C PHE A 22 -6.32 6.06 2.95
N GLN A 23 -6.84 5.04 2.29
CA GLN A 23 -8.18 5.04 1.71
C GLN A 23 -8.79 3.64 1.84
N GLU A 24 -10.00 3.57 2.40
CA GLU A 24 -10.81 2.35 2.46
C GLU A 24 -12.17 2.63 1.79
N PRO A 25 -12.51 1.96 0.68
CA PRO A 25 -11.70 1.00 -0.09
C PRO A 25 -10.58 1.68 -0.91
N ALA A 26 -9.61 0.91 -1.40
CA ALA A 26 -8.43 1.41 -2.14
C ALA A 26 -8.76 1.79 -3.60
N LEU A 27 -9.76 2.66 -3.79
CA LEU A 27 -10.42 2.95 -5.06
C LEU A 27 -9.45 3.26 -6.20
N GLN A 28 -8.47 4.13 -5.98
CA GLN A 28 -7.55 4.56 -7.04
C GLN A 28 -6.70 3.39 -7.55
N SER A 29 -6.16 2.58 -6.65
CA SER A 29 -5.33 1.41 -6.99
C SER A 29 -6.16 0.37 -7.74
N VAL A 30 -7.39 0.10 -7.29
CA VAL A 30 -8.32 -0.82 -7.95
C VAL A 30 -8.68 -0.32 -9.35
N MET A 31 -8.94 0.98 -9.53
CA MET A 31 -9.23 1.56 -10.83
C MET A 31 -8.07 1.41 -11.83
N LEU A 32 -6.85 1.72 -11.40
CA LEU A 32 -5.65 1.56 -12.24
C LEU A 32 -5.44 0.10 -12.65
N LEU A 33 -5.67 -0.83 -11.71
CA LEU A 33 -5.55 -2.25 -11.96
C LEU A 33 -6.61 -2.76 -12.96
N ARG A 34 -7.87 -2.29 -12.84
CA ARG A 34 -8.94 -2.59 -13.80
C ARG A 34 -8.60 -2.05 -15.20
N GLN A 35 -8.04 -0.85 -15.29
CA GLN A 35 -7.59 -0.26 -16.57
C GLN A 35 -6.43 -1.03 -17.21
N ALA A 36 -5.57 -1.67 -16.42
CA ALA A 36 -4.48 -2.50 -16.95
C ALA A 36 -4.99 -3.76 -17.68
N GLY A 37 -6.25 -4.16 -17.43
CA GLY A 37 -6.91 -5.28 -18.09
C GLY A 37 -6.26 -6.62 -17.77
N LEU A 38 -5.81 -6.80 -16.52
CA LEU A 38 -5.17 -8.03 -16.06
C LEU A 38 -6.20 -9.14 -15.89
N SER A 39 -5.86 -10.36 -16.32
CA SER A 39 -6.69 -11.53 -16.05
C SER A 39 -6.71 -11.82 -14.54
N ARG A 40 -7.74 -12.54 -14.07
CA ARG A 40 -7.90 -12.88 -12.65
C ARG A 40 -6.85 -13.88 -12.14
N GLU A 41 -6.08 -14.44 -13.07
CA GLU A 41 -4.97 -15.35 -12.89
C GLU A 41 -3.62 -14.62 -12.84
N ALA A 42 -3.59 -13.31 -13.12
CA ALA A 42 -2.37 -12.52 -13.06
C ALA A 42 -1.75 -12.57 -11.66
N ALA A 43 -0.43 -12.77 -11.61
CA ALA A 43 0.33 -12.69 -10.37
C ALA A 43 0.53 -11.21 -9.99
N ILE A 44 0.00 -10.82 -8.83
CA ILE A 44 0.05 -9.45 -8.31
C ILE A 44 0.80 -9.46 -6.98
N ILE A 45 1.72 -8.50 -6.79
CA ILE A 45 2.41 -8.29 -5.51
C ILE A 45 2.07 -6.88 -4.99
N ASP A 46 1.40 -6.83 -3.84
CA ASP A 46 1.16 -5.60 -3.08
C ASP A 46 2.32 -5.36 -2.11
N VAL A 47 3.11 -4.31 -2.32
CA VAL A 47 4.35 -4.04 -1.57
C VAL A 47 4.13 -2.87 -0.62
N GLY A 48 4.32 -3.09 0.68
CA GLY A 48 3.96 -2.12 1.70
C GLY A 48 2.45 -2.10 1.95
N GLY A 49 1.85 -3.28 2.05
CA GLY A 49 0.41 -3.43 2.32
C GLY A 49 0.01 -2.67 3.60
N GLY A 50 0.85 -2.64 4.64
CA GLY A 50 0.62 -1.84 5.84
C GLY A 50 -0.82 -1.95 6.37
N ALA A 51 -1.55 -0.82 6.38
CA ALA A 51 -2.98 -0.78 6.75
C ALA A 51 -3.94 -0.81 5.53
N SER A 52 -3.43 -0.87 4.30
CA SER A 52 -4.20 -0.86 3.05
C SER A 52 -5.18 -2.03 2.97
N THR A 53 -6.38 -1.77 2.45
CA THR A 53 -7.38 -2.81 2.13
C THR A 53 -7.28 -3.30 0.69
N PHE A 54 -6.21 -2.94 -0.03
CA PHE A 54 -6.09 -3.23 -1.45
C PHE A 54 -6.13 -4.74 -1.76
N VAL A 55 -5.48 -5.58 -0.94
CA VAL A 55 -5.55 -7.03 -1.11
C VAL A 55 -6.97 -7.57 -0.93
N ASP A 56 -7.74 -7.00 0.00
CA ASP A 56 -9.14 -7.37 0.22
C ASP A 56 -9.99 -7.02 -0.99
N ASP A 57 -9.78 -5.84 -1.57
CA ASP A 57 -10.43 -5.41 -2.80
C ASP A 57 -10.07 -6.32 -3.99
N LEU A 58 -8.82 -6.79 -4.10
CA LEU A 58 -8.41 -7.74 -5.15
C LEU A 58 -9.08 -9.11 -5.01
N VAL A 59 -9.16 -9.62 -3.79
CA VAL A 59 -9.85 -10.88 -3.50
C VAL A 59 -11.34 -10.76 -3.78
N ALA A 60 -11.97 -9.65 -3.36
CA ALA A 60 -13.37 -9.36 -3.65
C ALA A 60 -13.65 -9.23 -5.16
N ASP A 61 -12.71 -8.66 -5.92
CA ASP A 61 -12.77 -8.56 -7.38
C ASP A 61 -12.42 -9.89 -8.11
N GLY A 62 -12.01 -10.94 -7.39
CA GLY A 62 -11.81 -12.29 -7.92
C GLY A 62 -10.40 -12.62 -8.40
N TYR A 63 -9.39 -11.81 -8.07
CA TYR A 63 -7.99 -12.16 -8.32
C TYR A 63 -7.55 -13.32 -7.43
N ARG A 64 -6.82 -14.28 -8.00
CA ARG A 64 -6.47 -15.53 -7.31
C ARG A 64 -5.00 -15.64 -6.91
N ASN A 65 -4.13 -14.85 -7.52
CA ASN A 65 -2.69 -14.92 -7.35
C ASN A 65 -2.14 -13.59 -6.79
N ALA A 66 -2.60 -13.20 -5.60
CA ALA A 66 -2.13 -12.02 -4.89
C ALA A 66 -1.15 -12.38 -3.77
N THR A 67 -0.05 -11.64 -3.66
CA THR A 67 0.93 -11.74 -2.56
C THR A 67 1.10 -10.36 -1.92
N VAL A 68 1.12 -10.29 -0.59
CA VAL A 68 1.42 -9.06 0.14
C VAL A 68 2.81 -9.14 0.73
N LEU A 69 3.66 -8.18 0.42
CA LEU A 69 4.99 -8.02 1.00
C LEU A 69 5.02 -6.73 1.80
N ASP A 70 5.03 -6.80 3.12
CA ASP A 70 5.17 -5.60 3.95
C ASP A 70 6.65 -5.32 4.28
N GLN A 71 7.02 -4.05 4.35
CA GLN A 71 8.37 -3.60 4.68
C GLN A 71 8.31 -2.48 5.71
N ALA A 72 8.92 -2.70 6.88
CA ALA A 72 9.05 -1.68 7.90
C ALA A 72 10.34 -0.88 7.69
N HIS A 73 10.23 0.41 7.36
CA HIS A 73 11.37 1.32 7.35
C HIS A 73 11.49 2.00 8.72
N HIS A 74 12.60 1.78 9.42
CA HIS A 74 12.88 2.53 10.64
C HIS A 74 13.66 3.80 10.31
N THR A 75 13.05 4.95 10.60
CA THR A 75 13.76 6.22 10.47
C THR A 75 14.90 6.27 11.49
N PRO A 76 15.96 7.05 11.26
CA PRO A 76 17.00 7.24 12.27
C PRO A 76 16.51 7.99 13.53
N GLY A 77 15.22 8.37 13.59
CA GLY A 77 14.55 8.85 14.80
C GLY A 77 13.82 7.76 15.60
N GLY A 78 13.86 6.50 15.15
CA GLY A 78 13.25 5.34 15.82
C GLY A 78 11.78 5.09 15.48
N THR A 79 11.16 5.91 14.64
CA THR A 79 9.78 5.70 14.18
C THR A 79 9.73 4.82 12.93
N THR A 80 8.70 3.97 12.83
CA THR A 80 8.42 3.21 11.62
C THR A 80 7.70 4.09 10.60
N GLN A 81 8.26 4.20 9.40
CA GLN A 81 7.61 4.76 8.24
C GLN A 81 7.00 3.63 7.42
N ILE A 82 5.70 3.74 7.18
CA ILE A 82 4.95 2.82 6.31
C ILE A 82 4.92 3.44 4.92
N PHE A 83 5.24 2.64 3.90
CA PHE A 83 5.08 2.99 2.50
C PHE A 83 3.97 2.13 1.89
N ILE A 84 3.26 2.62 0.88
CA ILE A 84 2.29 1.85 0.10
C ILE A 84 2.73 1.90 -1.36
N TYR A 85 3.08 0.76 -1.94
CA TYR A 85 3.50 0.60 -3.34
C TYR A 85 2.78 -0.59 -3.99
N CYS A 86 2.07 -0.36 -5.09
CA CYS A 86 1.52 -1.46 -5.88
C CYS A 86 2.38 -1.67 -7.14
N MET A 87 2.88 -2.88 -7.36
CA MET A 87 3.56 -3.26 -8.59
C MET A 87 2.77 -4.36 -9.30
N CYS A 88 2.31 -4.06 -10.52
CA CYS A 88 1.65 -5.03 -11.39
C CYS A 88 2.50 -5.27 -12.63
N ARG A 89 2.89 -6.52 -12.87
CA ARG A 89 3.56 -6.92 -14.11
C ARG A 89 2.54 -7.57 -15.03
N LYS A 90 2.30 -6.95 -16.18
CA LYS A 90 1.49 -7.53 -17.26
C LYS A 90 2.37 -8.47 -18.08
N GLU A 91 2.14 -9.77 -17.98
CA GLU A 91 2.75 -10.75 -18.87
C GLU A 91 1.94 -10.77 -20.18
N THR A 92 2.57 -10.46 -21.30
CA THR A 92 1.95 -10.60 -22.62
C THR A 92 2.05 -12.07 -23.04
N SER A 93 0.91 -12.76 -23.19
CA SER A 93 0.82 -13.95 -24.04
C SER A 93 0.62 -13.54 -25.50
#